data_AF-A0A7Z8QA45-F1
#
_entry.id   AF-A0A7Z8QA45-F1
#
_cell.length_a   1.000
_cell.length_b   1.000
_cell.length_c   1.000
_cell.angle_alpha   90.00
_cell.angle_beta   90.00
_cell.angle_gamma   90.00
#
_symmetry.space_group_name_H-M   'P 1'
#
loop_
_entity.id
_entity.type
_entity.pdbx_description
1 polymer ?
#
loop_
_entity_poly.entity_id
_entity_poly.type
_entity_poly.pdbx_seq_one_letter_code
_entity_poly.pdbx_strand_id
1 'polypeptide(L)' 'MGFDKWASIWLIKRHVSPGASIRWLKQQYADSNSGVLFDTENALYKRTGKASTFSTLITGFNVK' A
#
# COMPACT_ATOMS: atom_id res chain seq x y z
N MET A 1 7.02 11.57 -3.15
CA MET A 1 5.97 10.71 -2.54
C MET A 1 4.63 11.40 -2.74
N GLY A 2 3.65 10.78 -3.42
CA GLY A 2 2.38 11.43 -3.79
C GLY A 2 1.29 11.31 -2.73
N PHE A 3 0.25 12.17 -2.81
CA PHE A 3 -0.90 12.18 -1.89
C PHE A 3 -1.62 10.82 -1.78
N ASP A 4 -1.75 10.08 -2.89
CA ASP A 4 -2.41 8.76 -2.92
C ASP A 4 -1.68 7.70 -2.07
N LYS A 5 -0.35 7.78 -2.01
CA LYS A 5 0.47 6.85 -1.22
C LYS A 5 0.30 7.09 0.27
N TRP A 6 0.22 8.36 0.69
CA TRP A 6 -0.05 8.72 2.08
C TRP A 6 -1.46 8.36 2.52
N ALA A 7 -2.46 8.58 1.67
CA ALA A 7 -3.83 8.13 1.93
C ALA A 7 -3.91 6.60 2.10
N SER A 8 -3.21 5.86 1.24
CA SER A 8 -3.10 4.40 1.32
C SER A 8 -2.47 3.94 2.63
N ILE A 9 -1.37 4.56 3.06
CA ILE A 9 -0.70 4.26 4.33
C ILE A 9 -1.63 4.55 5.52
N TRP A 10 -2.35 5.68 5.50
CA TRP A 10 -3.32 6.03 6.53
C TRP A 10 -4.43 4.96 6.63
N LEU A 11 -4.97 4.51 5.50
CA LEU A 11 -6.00 3.48 5.46
C LEU A 11 -5.53 2.16 6.06
N ILE A 12 -4.31 1.73 5.69
CA ILE A 12 -3.71 0.52 6.24
C ILE A 12 -3.60 0.64 7.76
N LYS A 13 -3.06 1.75 8.26
CA LYS A 13 -2.90 1.95 9.70
C LYS A 13 -4.23 2.11 10.44
N ARG A 14 -5.26 2.66 9.80
CA ARG A 14 -6.55 2.90 10.46
C ARG A 14 -7.45 1.67 10.47
N HIS A 15 -7.47 0.90 9.39
CA HIS A 15 -8.50 -0.13 9.17
C HIS A 15 -7.96 -1.55 8.93
N VAL A 16 -6.72 -1.70 8.45
CA VAL A 16 -6.16 -3.02 8.12
C VAL A 16 -5.27 -3.55 9.24
N SER A 17 -4.36 -2.71 9.75
CA SER A 17 -3.40 -3.07 10.80
C SER A 17 -3.04 -1.84 11.65
N PRO A 18 -3.72 -1.62 12.78
CA PRO A 18 -3.45 -0.53 13.71
C PRO A 18 -2.00 -0.47 14.23
N GLY A 19 -1.32 -1.62 14.28
CA GLY A 19 0.08 -1.75 14.69
C GLY A 19 1.10 -1.50 13.58
N ALA A 20 0.67 -1.17 12.36
CA ALA A 20 1.59 -0.96 11.24
C ALA A 20 2.57 0.20 11.51
N SER A 21 3.85 -0.06 11.23
CA SER A 21 4.93 0.92 11.29
C SER A 21 5.48 1.21 9.90
N ILE A 22 5.82 2.48 9.66
CA ILE A 22 6.45 2.90 8.41
C ILE A 22 7.96 2.74 8.57
N ARG A 23 8.61 2.07 7.63
CA ARG A 23 10.06 1.90 7.59
C ARG A 23 10.60 2.30 6.23
N TRP A 24 11.66 3.11 6.23
CA TRP A 24 12.43 3.37 5.01
C TRP A 24 13.59 2.39 4.93
N LEU A 25 13.49 1.49 3.95
CA LEU A 25 14.52 0.50 3.68
C LEU A 25 15.49 1.06 2.63
N LYS A 26 16.78 0.77 2.79
CA LYS A 26 17.76 0.97 1.71
C LYS A 26 17.44 -0.03 0.61
N GLN A 27 17.68 0.33 -0.65
CA GLN A 27 17.28 -0.43 -1.85
C GLN A 27 17.72 -1.91 -1.79
N GLN A 28 18.88 -2.20 -1.21
CA GLN A 28 19.42 -3.55 -0.99
C GLN A 28 18.59 -4.46 -0.05
N TYR A 29 17.58 -3.92 0.64
CA TYR A 29 16.69 -4.67 1.54
C TYR A 29 15.24 -4.72 1.04
N ALA A 30 14.98 -4.27 -0.19
CA ALA A 30 13.63 -4.23 -0.75
C ALA A 30 13.07 -5.61 -1.13
N ASP A 31 13.90 -6.64 -1.22
CA ASP A 31 13.54 -8.02 -1.60
C ASP A 31 12.92 -8.86 -0.48
N SER A 32 12.17 -8.24 0.43
CA SER A 32 11.39 -9.02 1.38
C SER A 32 10.13 -9.57 0.69
N ASN A 33 10.21 -10.79 0.16
CA ASN A 33 9.07 -11.58 -0.35
C ASN A 33 7.99 -11.87 0.70
N SER A 34 8.13 -11.39 1.93
CA SER A 34 7.22 -11.65 3.05
C SER A 34 6.04 -10.67 3.15
N GLY A 35 5.74 -9.92 2.08
CA GLY A 35 4.74 -8.85 2.13
C GLY A 35 3.97 -8.65 0.84
N VAL A 36 2.87 -7.92 0.94
CA VAL A 36 2.06 -7.51 -0.20
C VAL A 36 2.55 -6.16 -0.69
N LEU A 37 2.97 -6.10 -1.95
CA LEU A 37 3.37 -4.85 -2.59
C LEU A 37 2.14 -4.03 -2.97
N PHE A 38 2.25 -2.70 -2.83
CA PHE A 38 1.27 -1.73 -3.33
C PHE A 38 1.96 -0.51 -3.94
N ASP A 39 1.32 0.14 -4.92
CA ASP A 39 1.83 1.33 -5.60
C ASP A 39 3.22 1.12 -6.24
N THR A 40 3.47 -0.06 -6.83
CA THR A 40 4.65 -0.41 -7.63
C THR A 40 4.23 -1.08 -8.95
N GLU A 41 5.11 -1.14 -9.95
CA GLU A 41 4.77 -1.65 -11.30
C GLU A 41 4.19 -3.09 -11.27
N ASN A 42 4.75 -3.94 -10.41
CA ASN A 42 4.38 -5.35 -10.24
C ASN A 42 3.46 -5.61 -9.04
N ALA A 43 2.96 -4.56 -8.37
CA ALA A 43 2.05 -4.72 -7.24
C ALA A 43 0.66 -5.19 -7.70
N LEU A 44 0.04 -6.03 -6.86
CA LEU A 44 -1.38 -6.41 -6.99
C LEU A 44 -2.29 -5.20 -6.78
N TYR A 45 -1.96 -4.36 -5.80
CA TYR A 45 -2.68 -3.13 -5.49
C TYR A 45 -1.93 -1.94 -6.06
N LYS A 46 -2.30 -1.52 -7.27
CA LYS A 46 -1.65 -0.40 -7.94
C LYS A 46 -2.68 0.54 -8.55
N ARG A 47 -2.27 1.80 -8.70
CA ARG A 47 -3.02 2.77 -9.47
C ARG A 47 -3.20 2.28 -10.90
N THR A 48 -4.45 2.26 -11.35
CA THR A 48 -4.82 2.05 -12.73
C THR A 48 -5.41 3.36 -13.28
N GLY A 49 -5.56 3.49 -14.60
CA GLY A 49 -6.21 4.67 -15.19
C GLY A 49 -7.64 4.93 -14.68
N LYS A 50 -8.26 3.94 -14.03
CA LYS A 50 -9.64 3.99 -13.53
C LYS A 50 -9.77 3.98 -12.01
N ALA A 51 -8.70 3.67 -11.27
CA ALA A 51 -8.73 3.48 -9.82
C ALA A 51 -7.40 3.88 -9.19
N SER A 52 -7.44 4.58 -8.05
CA SER A 52 -6.23 4.93 -7.30
C SER A 52 -5.74 3.73 -6.48
N THR A 53 -4.49 3.76 -6.01
CA THR A 53 -3.98 2.66 -5.18
C THR A 53 -4.84 2.54 -3.91
N PHE A 54 -5.28 3.67 -3.35
CA PHE A 54 -6.19 3.72 -2.22
C PHE A 54 -7.50 2.94 -2.46
N SER A 55 -8.18 3.16 -3.59
CA SER A 55 -9.44 2.47 -3.87
C SER A 55 -9.23 0.97 -4.12
N THR A 56 -8.11 0.58 -4.72
CA THR A 56 -7.77 -0.86 -4.88
C THR A 56 -7.51 -1.54 -3.53
N LEU A 57 -6.90 -0.84 -2.58
CA LEU A 57 -6.66 -1.35 -1.23
C LEU A 57 -7.95 -1.50 -0.42
N ILE A 58 -8.89 -0.55 -0.55
CA ILE A 58 -10.22 -0.66 0.09
C ILE A 58 -10.92 -1.94 -0.36
N THR A 59 -11.01 -2.14 -1.68
CA THR A 59 -11.68 -3.32 -2.25
C THR A 59 -10.95 -4.61 -1.89
N GLY A 60 -9.62 -4.63 -1.95
CA GLY A 60 -8.82 -5.81 -1.67
C GLY A 60 -8.82 -6.27 -0.21
N PHE A 61 -8.86 -5.32 0.72
CA PHE A 61 -8.88 -5.60 2.17
C PHE A 61 -10.29 -5.52 2.77
N ASN A 62 -11.33 -5.34 1.94
CA ASN A 62 -12.73 -5.22 2.35
C ASN A 62 -12.94 -4.20 3.49
N VAL A 63 -12.29 -3.05 3.37
CA VAL A 63 -12.39 -1.96 4.34
C VAL A 63 -13.75 -1.27 4.17
N LYS A 64 -14.57 -1.25 5.22
CA LYS A 64 -15.89 -0.59 5.26
C LYS A 64 -15.80 0.86 5.71
#